data_AF-A0A8J5RIU9-F1
#
_entry.id   AF-A0A8J5RIU9-F1
#
_cell.length_a   1.000
_cell.length_b   1.000
_cell.length_c   1.000
_cell.angle_alpha   90.00
_cell.angle_beta   90.00
_cell.angle_gamma   90.00
#
_symmetry.space_group_name_H-M   'P 1'
#
loop_
_entity.id
_entity.type
_entity.pdbx_description
1 polymer ?
#
loop_
_entity_poly.entity_id
_entity_poly.type
_entity_poly.pdbx_seq_one_letter_code
_entity_poly.pdbx_strand_id
1 'polypeptide(L)'
;MVGIGAGLGMEATSCGALLSELQQIWAEVGESEGEKNKVLSEIERECLQVYRRKVDDANQTRVQLHQSVATKEAEVASLIAALGEHKLYFKKDKCVVPLKEQLAAVVPLLEKLQGKKEERIKLFSGVQSQIEKIRSELSEYSTHDDSANSLVIDENDLSTRKLNSYQAELRALQKEKSDRLHKVLEYVNDVHCLCGVLGIDFGKTVNGIHPSLHQNGLEQSTNISNSTLENLARTISNLKAERKSRINKMRETMESLCQLWKLMDSTEEERKQFNKLMSVLISPEEGVTSPGVLSQETIEKVSPFFALFYSLLCSKIIFKILTAPYLNLSRRWKLRLSE
;
A
#
# COMPACT_ATOMS: atom_id res chain seq x y z
N MET A 1 21.47 -36.79 -41.77
CA MET A 1 21.83 -38.16 -41.39
C MET A 1 20.63 -39.03 -41.72
N VAL A 2 20.79 -39.86 -42.75
CA VAL A 2 19.73 -40.68 -43.36
C VAL A 2 19.45 -41.86 -42.44
N GLY A 3 18.25 -41.93 -41.89
CA GLY A 3 17.73 -43.11 -41.18
C GLY A 3 16.82 -43.89 -42.12
N ILE A 4 17.42 -44.77 -42.92
CA ILE A 4 16.72 -45.81 -43.67
C ILE A 4 16.15 -46.79 -42.65
N GLY A 5 14.85 -46.71 -42.42
CA GLY A 5 14.08 -47.73 -41.72
C GLY A 5 13.75 -48.85 -42.69
N ALA A 6 14.41 -49.99 -42.52
CA ALA A 6 14.20 -51.22 -43.26
C ALA A 6 12.73 -51.65 -43.19
N GLY A 7 12.05 -51.61 -44.35
CA GLY A 7 10.80 -52.32 -44.59
C GLY A 7 11.15 -53.69 -45.17
N LEU A 8 10.79 -54.73 -44.43
CA LEU A 8 10.86 -56.14 -44.77
C LEU A 8 10.35 -56.42 -46.19
N GLY A 9 11.06 -57.32 -46.90
CA GLY A 9 10.76 -57.68 -48.28
C GLY A 9 9.34 -58.22 -48.46
N MET A 10 8.56 -57.51 -49.26
CA MET A 10 7.54 -58.11 -50.13
C MET A 10 8.16 -58.12 -51.52
N GLU A 11 8.30 -59.29 -52.14
CA GLU A 11 8.56 -59.38 -53.57
C GLU A 11 7.45 -58.57 -54.28
N ALA A 12 7.82 -57.45 -54.88
CA ALA A 12 6.85 -56.56 -55.50
C ALA A 12 6.42 -57.16 -56.84
N THR A 13 5.33 -57.93 -56.83
CA THR A 13 4.58 -58.23 -58.06
C THR A 13 4.06 -56.90 -58.61
N SER A 14 4.75 -56.37 -59.61
CA SER A 14 4.35 -55.08 -60.20
C SER A 14 3.01 -55.23 -60.93
N CYS A 15 2.24 -54.15 -61.02
CA CYS A 15 0.97 -54.15 -61.78
C CYS A 15 1.18 -54.65 -63.22
N GLY A 16 2.34 -54.35 -63.82
CA GLY A 16 2.69 -54.83 -65.15
C GLY A 16 2.93 -56.35 -65.23
N ALA A 17 3.49 -56.95 -64.18
CA ALA A 17 3.69 -58.40 -64.11
C ALA A 17 2.35 -59.15 -63.98
N LEU A 18 1.46 -58.67 -63.10
CA LEU A 18 0.12 -59.23 -62.90
C LEU A 18 -0.76 -59.08 -64.16
N LEU A 19 -0.64 -57.95 -64.88
CA LEU A 19 -1.33 -57.76 -66.15
C LEU A 19 -0.82 -58.71 -67.24
N SER A 20 0.49 -58.98 -67.29
CA SER A 20 1.09 -59.92 -68.25
C SER A 20 0.64 -61.35 -67.98
N GLU A 21 0.57 -61.74 -66.71
CA GLU A 21 0.03 -63.04 -66.28
C GLU A 21 -1.46 -63.18 -66.63
N LEU A 22 -2.27 -62.14 -66.39
CA LEU A 22 -3.68 -62.10 -66.75
C LEU A 22 -3.88 -62.24 -68.28
N GLN A 23 -3.04 -61.58 -69.07
CA GLN A 23 -3.04 -61.70 -70.53
C GLN A 23 -2.69 -63.10 -71.01
N GLN A 24 -1.73 -63.75 -70.35
CA GLN A 24 -1.36 -65.13 -70.66
C GLN A 24 -2.51 -66.10 -70.33
N ILE A 25 -3.16 -65.96 -69.17
CA ILE A 25 -4.32 -66.77 -68.77
C ILE A 25 -5.47 -66.58 -69.77
N TRP A 26 -5.77 -65.35 -70.17
CA TRP A 26 -6.78 -65.08 -71.19
C TRP A 26 -6.47 -65.71 -72.55
N ALA A 27 -5.19 -65.76 -72.93
CA ALA A 27 -4.75 -66.43 -74.15
C ALA A 27 -4.91 -67.96 -74.06
N GLU A 28 -4.66 -68.54 -72.89
CA GLU A 28 -4.82 -69.97 -72.62
C GLU A 28 -6.30 -70.40 -72.57
N VAL A 29 -7.18 -69.59 -71.97
CA VAL A 29 -8.61 -69.87 -71.82
C VAL A 29 -9.41 -69.56 -73.10
N GLY A 30 -8.89 -68.69 -73.97
CA GLY A 30 -9.59 -68.24 -75.19
C GLY A 30 -10.64 -67.17 -74.91
N GLU A 31 -10.38 -66.27 -73.95
CA GLU A 31 -11.33 -65.23 -73.53
C GLU A 31 -11.67 -64.24 -74.65
N SER A 32 -12.90 -63.74 -74.70
CA SER A 32 -13.35 -62.81 -75.75
C SER A 32 -12.80 -61.40 -75.53
N GLU A 33 -12.58 -60.66 -76.61
CA GLU A 33 -12.08 -59.28 -76.52
C GLU A 33 -13.02 -58.34 -75.73
N GLY A 34 -14.33 -58.60 -75.77
CA GLY A 34 -15.32 -57.86 -75.00
C GLY A 34 -15.17 -58.05 -73.48
N GLU A 35 -14.99 -59.29 -73.02
CA GLU A 35 -14.79 -59.59 -71.59
C GLU A 35 -13.41 -59.13 -71.09
N LYS A 36 -12.35 -59.25 -71.91
CA LYS A 36 -11.03 -58.66 -71.58
C LYS A 36 -11.13 -57.16 -71.34
N ASN A 37 -11.76 -56.42 -72.27
CA ASN A 37 -11.95 -54.98 -72.15
C ASN A 37 -12.76 -54.59 -70.92
N LYS A 38 -13.77 -55.39 -70.55
CA LYS A 38 -14.57 -55.19 -69.35
C LYS A 38 -13.75 -55.36 -68.07
N VAL A 39 -12.96 -56.42 -67.96
CA VAL A 39 -12.07 -56.63 -66.79
C VAL A 39 -10.99 -55.56 -66.71
N LEU A 40 -10.38 -55.16 -67.84
CA LEU A 40 -9.41 -54.05 -67.86
C LEU A 40 -10.06 -52.73 -67.41
N SER A 41 -11.26 -52.42 -67.91
CA SER A 41 -12.02 -51.23 -67.49
C SER A 41 -12.36 -51.25 -65.99
N GLU A 42 -12.63 -52.43 -65.43
CA GLU A 42 -12.87 -52.60 -64.00
C GLU A 42 -11.61 -52.36 -63.16
N ILE A 43 -10.46 -52.88 -63.59
CA ILE A 43 -9.16 -52.61 -62.96
C ILE A 43 -8.85 -51.10 -63.00
N GLU A 44 -9.01 -50.45 -64.16
CA GLU A 44 -8.81 -49.00 -64.28
C GLU A 44 -9.74 -48.20 -63.34
N ARG A 45 -11.03 -48.59 -63.28
CA ARG A 45 -12.03 -47.98 -62.38
C ARG A 45 -11.59 -48.09 -60.93
N GLU A 46 -11.16 -49.27 -60.50
CA GLU A 46 -10.73 -49.53 -59.11
C GLU A 46 -9.42 -48.80 -58.77
N CYS A 47 -8.43 -48.82 -59.67
CA CYS A 47 -7.20 -48.04 -59.52
C CYS A 47 -7.49 -46.55 -59.36
N LEU A 48 -8.34 -45.98 -60.22
CA LEU A 48 -8.75 -44.57 -60.13
C LEU A 48 -9.50 -44.27 -58.83
N GLN A 49 -10.29 -45.21 -58.31
CA GLN A 49 -10.98 -45.05 -57.03
C GLN A 49 -9.99 -45.05 -55.85
N VAL A 50 -8.96 -45.90 -55.89
CA VAL A 50 -7.88 -45.90 -54.89
C VAL A 50 -7.10 -44.59 -54.94
N TYR A 51 -6.71 -44.10 -56.12
CA TYR A 51 -6.01 -42.82 -56.24
C TYR A 51 -6.86 -41.65 -55.73
N ARG A 52 -8.14 -41.57 -56.13
CA ARG A 52 -9.06 -40.54 -55.63
C ARG A 52 -9.14 -40.54 -54.11
N ARG A 53 -9.37 -41.71 -53.50
CA ARG A 53 -9.40 -41.84 -52.04
C ARG A 53 -8.11 -41.34 -51.39
N LYS A 54 -6.94 -41.72 -51.91
CA LYS A 54 -5.64 -41.27 -51.35
C LYS A 54 -5.40 -39.78 -51.51
N VAL A 55 -5.85 -39.18 -52.61
CA VAL A 55 -5.80 -37.73 -52.82
C VAL A 55 -6.74 -37.03 -51.83
N ASP A 56 -7.95 -37.54 -51.64
CA ASP A 56 -8.93 -37.00 -50.70
C ASP A 56 -8.41 -37.06 -49.25
N ASP A 57 -7.87 -38.21 -48.83
CA ASP A 57 -7.24 -38.41 -47.52
C ASP A 57 -6.08 -37.42 -47.28
N ALA A 58 -5.23 -37.24 -48.30
CA ALA A 58 -4.11 -36.30 -48.24
C ALA A 58 -4.59 -34.84 -48.19
N ASN A 59 -5.64 -34.50 -48.94
CA ASN A 59 -6.22 -33.16 -48.94
C ASN A 59 -6.91 -32.84 -47.60
N GLN A 60 -7.62 -33.81 -47.01
CA GLN A 60 -8.20 -33.67 -45.67
C GLN A 60 -7.11 -33.42 -44.62
N THR A 61 -6.01 -34.18 -44.67
CA THR A 61 -4.85 -33.99 -43.79
C THR A 61 -4.23 -32.59 -43.97
N ARG A 62 -4.10 -32.12 -45.22
CA ARG A 62 -3.58 -30.79 -45.55
C ARG A 62 -4.45 -29.68 -44.94
N VAL A 63 -5.77 -29.78 -45.08
CA VAL A 63 -6.72 -28.81 -44.51
C VAL A 63 -6.63 -28.79 -42.98
N GLN A 64 -6.60 -29.96 -42.34
CA GLN A 64 -6.46 -30.08 -40.88
C GLN A 64 -5.16 -29.43 -40.39
N LEU A 65 -4.03 -29.65 -41.08
CA LEU A 65 -2.76 -29.03 -40.74
C LEU A 65 -2.79 -27.51 -40.87
N HIS A 66 -3.36 -26.97 -41.96
CA HIS A 66 -3.52 -25.52 -42.12
C HIS A 66 -4.35 -24.92 -40.99
N GLN A 67 -5.47 -25.56 -40.62
CA GLN A 67 -6.31 -25.09 -39.54
C GLN A 67 -5.57 -25.13 -38.19
N SER A 68 -4.82 -26.21 -37.91
CA SER A 68 -4.03 -26.33 -36.68
C SER A 68 -2.95 -25.25 -36.56
N VAL A 69 -2.24 -24.96 -37.67
CA VAL A 69 -1.24 -23.89 -37.72
C VAL A 69 -1.90 -22.53 -37.47
N ALA A 70 -2.98 -22.22 -38.20
CA ALA A 70 -3.68 -20.94 -38.06
C ALA A 70 -4.17 -20.71 -36.63
N THR A 71 -4.76 -21.72 -35.99
CA THR A 71 -5.23 -21.63 -34.60
C THR A 71 -4.08 -21.37 -33.62
N LYS A 72 -2.99 -22.13 -33.71
CA LYS A 72 -1.86 -21.94 -32.79
C LYS A 72 -1.14 -20.61 -33.03
N GLU A 73 -1.05 -20.15 -34.27
CA GLU A 73 -0.48 -18.84 -34.58
C GLU A 73 -1.34 -17.68 -34.06
N ALA A 74 -2.67 -17.82 -34.11
CA ALA A 74 -3.58 -16.85 -33.51
C ALA A 74 -3.42 -16.81 -31.98
N GLU A 75 -3.25 -17.95 -31.33
CA GLU A 75 -2.99 -18.02 -29.89
C GLU A 75 -1.66 -17.38 -29.51
N VAL A 76 -0.59 -17.64 -30.27
CA VAL A 76 0.71 -16.97 -30.11
C VAL A 76 0.56 -15.45 -30.26
N ALA A 77 -0.18 -14.97 -31.26
CA ALA A 77 -0.41 -13.54 -31.45
C ALA A 77 -1.16 -12.92 -30.26
N SER A 78 -2.19 -13.61 -29.74
CA SER A 78 -2.93 -13.20 -28.55
C SER A 78 -2.03 -13.11 -27.31
N LEU A 79 -1.21 -14.13 -27.05
CA LEU A 79 -0.27 -14.14 -25.92
C LEU A 79 0.79 -13.04 -26.04
N ILE A 80 1.31 -12.79 -27.24
CA ILE A 80 2.27 -11.71 -27.48
C ILE A 80 1.64 -10.34 -27.22
N ALA A 81 0.39 -10.13 -27.65
CA ALA A 81 -0.35 -8.91 -27.39
C ALA A 81 -0.56 -8.71 -25.89
N ALA A 82 -1.04 -9.74 -25.18
CA ALA A 82 -1.27 -9.70 -23.74
C ALA A 82 0.02 -9.44 -22.93
N LEU A 83 1.14 -10.05 -23.33
CA LEU A 83 2.45 -9.82 -22.68
C LEU A 83 3.12 -8.50 -23.10
N GLY A 84 2.63 -7.86 -24.16
CA GLY A 84 3.22 -6.67 -24.77
C GLY A 84 4.57 -6.93 -25.49
N GLU A 85 4.91 -8.18 -25.78
CA GLU A 85 6.22 -8.60 -26.33
C GLU A 85 6.30 -8.56 -27.88
N HIS A 86 5.83 -7.47 -28.48
CA HIS A 86 5.70 -7.30 -29.94
C HIS A 86 7.00 -7.52 -30.73
N LYS A 87 8.17 -7.37 -30.09
CA LYS A 87 9.49 -7.54 -30.72
C LYS A 87 9.76 -8.97 -31.22
N LEU A 88 9.04 -9.98 -30.72
CA LEU A 88 9.24 -11.38 -31.10
C LEU A 88 8.51 -11.77 -32.40
N TYR A 89 7.40 -11.10 -32.74
CA TYR A 89 6.53 -11.50 -33.86
C TYR A 89 7.06 -11.09 -35.24
N PHE A 90 7.91 -10.05 -35.31
CA PHE A 90 8.38 -9.46 -36.58
C PHE A 90 9.43 -10.28 -37.35
N LYS A 91 9.87 -11.44 -36.84
CA LYS A 91 10.87 -12.31 -37.50
C LYS A 91 10.27 -13.45 -38.33
N LYS A 92 9.11 -13.24 -38.95
CA LYS A 92 8.57 -14.21 -39.93
C LYS A 92 9.11 -13.88 -41.31
N ASP A 93 10.36 -14.27 -41.56
CA ASP A 93 10.89 -14.29 -42.92
C ASP A 93 10.05 -15.24 -43.77
N LYS A 94 9.63 -14.77 -44.93
CA LYS A 94 8.72 -15.45 -45.86
C LYS A 94 9.42 -16.63 -46.53
N CYS A 95 9.72 -17.68 -45.77
CA CYS A 95 10.12 -18.96 -46.33
C CYS A 95 8.90 -19.90 -46.33
N VAL A 96 8.64 -20.58 -47.46
CA VAL A 96 7.56 -21.56 -47.58
C VAL A 96 8.00 -22.83 -46.86
N VAL A 97 7.81 -22.85 -45.54
CA VAL A 97 8.14 -23.99 -44.68
C VAL A 97 7.01 -25.02 -44.75
N PRO A 98 7.29 -26.34 -44.82
CA PRO A 98 6.26 -27.38 -44.74
C PRO A 98 5.37 -27.25 -43.50
N LEU A 99 4.07 -27.54 -43.62
CA LEU A 99 3.11 -27.36 -42.52
C LEU A 99 3.46 -28.13 -41.24
N LYS A 100 4.02 -29.33 -41.38
CA LYS A 100 4.47 -30.13 -40.23
C LYS A 100 5.63 -29.46 -39.48
N GLU A 101 6.56 -28.85 -40.21
CA GLU A 101 7.69 -28.11 -39.64
C GLU A 101 7.24 -26.79 -39.00
N GLN A 102 6.30 -26.07 -39.64
CA GLN A 102 5.67 -24.90 -39.03
C GLN A 102 5.01 -25.25 -37.69
N LEU A 103 4.25 -26.35 -37.65
CA LEU A 103 3.62 -26.81 -36.42
C LEU A 103 4.65 -27.17 -35.34
N ALA A 104 5.72 -27.87 -35.72
CA ALA A 104 6.81 -28.24 -34.82
C ALA A 104 7.56 -27.02 -34.25
N ALA A 105 7.60 -25.90 -34.98
CA ALA A 105 8.19 -24.64 -34.51
C ALA A 105 7.24 -23.84 -33.61
N VAL A 106 5.93 -23.83 -33.91
CA VAL A 106 4.93 -23.03 -33.18
C VAL A 106 4.60 -23.62 -31.80
N VAL A 107 4.52 -24.96 -31.68
CA VAL A 107 4.20 -25.64 -30.41
C VAL A 107 5.12 -25.24 -29.25
N PRO A 108 6.46 -25.36 -29.34
CA PRO A 108 7.34 -24.99 -28.23
C PRO A 108 7.34 -23.48 -27.94
N LEU A 109 7.09 -22.63 -28.95
CA LEU A 109 6.93 -21.20 -28.74
C LEU A 109 5.67 -20.91 -27.91
N LEU A 110 4.57 -21.61 -28.21
CA LEU A 110 3.32 -21.46 -27.49
C LEU A 110 3.47 -21.86 -26.01
N GLU A 111 4.06 -23.02 -25.74
CA GLU A 111 4.32 -23.49 -24.37
C GLU A 111 5.18 -22.48 -23.58
N LYS A 112 6.22 -21.93 -24.21
CA LYS A 112 7.06 -20.89 -23.62
C LYS A 112 6.27 -19.63 -23.27
N LEU A 113 5.40 -19.16 -24.16
CA LEU A 113 4.59 -17.97 -23.93
C LEU A 113 3.50 -18.20 -22.86
N GLN A 114 2.90 -19.38 -22.83
CA GLN A 114 1.96 -19.79 -21.79
C GLN A 114 2.65 -19.83 -20.41
N GLY A 115 3.85 -20.42 -20.31
CA GLY A 115 4.65 -20.41 -19.08
C GLY A 115 4.97 -18.98 -18.60
N LYS A 116 5.37 -18.09 -19.53
CA LYS A 116 5.56 -16.67 -19.22
C LYS A 116 4.29 -15.97 -18.74
N LYS A 117 3.13 -16.26 -19.35
CA LYS A 117 1.83 -15.71 -18.93
C LYS A 117 1.54 -16.09 -17.48
N GLU A 118 1.71 -17.36 -17.13
CA GLU A 118 1.48 -17.88 -15.78
C GLU A 118 2.40 -17.21 -14.75
N GLU A 119 3.70 -17.11 -15.03
CA GLU A 119 4.64 -16.38 -14.17
C GLU A 119 4.23 -14.91 -14.01
N ARG A 120 3.78 -14.26 -15.09
CA ARG A 120 3.37 -12.87 -15.06
C ARG A 120 2.13 -12.67 -14.19
N ILE A 121 1.13 -13.55 -14.31
CA ILE A 121 -0.08 -13.55 -13.47
C ILE A 121 0.30 -13.64 -11.98
N LYS A 122 1.21 -14.54 -11.61
CA LYS A 122 1.72 -14.67 -10.23
C LYS A 122 2.39 -13.39 -9.73
N LEU A 123 3.14 -12.69 -10.59
CA LEU A 123 3.75 -11.41 -10.23
C LEU A 123 2.68 -10.31 -10.01
N PHE A 124 1.69 -10.22 -10.90
CA PHE A 124 0.60 -9.25 -10.75
C PHE A 124 -0.21 -9.50 -9.48
N SER A 125 -0.60 -10.75 -9.20
CA SER A 125 -1.33 -11.09 -7.97
C SER A 125 -0.50 -10.78 -6.72
N GLY A 126 0.80 -11.06 -6.74
CA GLY A 126 1.71 -10.76 -5.64
C GLY A 126 1.90 -9.26 -5.39
N VAL A 127 1.93 -8.43 -6.44
CA VAL A 127 2.04 -6.97 -6.29
C VAL A 127 0.70 -6.36 -5.84
N GLN A 128 -0.41 -6.78 -6.42
CA GLN A 128 -1.74 -6.27 -6.09
C GLN A 128 -2.14 -6.60 -4.64
N SER A 129 -1.88 -7.82 -4.17
CA SER A 129 -2.14 -8.19 -2.77
C SER A 129 -1.34 -7.35 -1.77
N GLN A 130 -0.09 -7.01 -2.10
CA GLN A 130 0.71 -6.11 -1.28
C GLN A 130 0.17 -4.67 -1.28
N ILE A 131 -0.25 -4.16 -2.43
CA ILE A 131 -0.89 -2.84 -2.54
C ILE A 131 -2.15 -2.79 -1.67
N GLU A 132 -3.01 -3.79 -1.79
CA GLU A 132 -4.26 -3.87 -1.03
C GLU A 132 -4.00 -3.97 0.48
N LYS A 133 -3.03 -4.81 0.89
CA LYS A 133 -2.61 -4.90 2.28
C LYS A 133 -2.19 -3.53 2.82
N ILE A 134 -1.30 -2.81 2.13
CA ILE A 134 -0.87 -1.49 2.59
C ILE A 134 -2.05 -0.51 2.61
N ARG A 135 -2.91 -0.50 1.59
CA ARG A 135 -4.10 0.35 1.56
C ARG A 135 -5.05 0.09 2.73
N SER A 136 -5.26 -1.17 3.09
CA SER A 136 -6.05 -1.55 4.26
C SER A 136 -5.40 -1.14 5.58
N GLU A 137 -4.07 -1.11 5.67
CA GLU A 137 -3.38 -0.59 6.86
C GLU A 137 -3.47 0.94 6.97
N LEU A 138 -3.61 1.63 5.83
CA LEU A 138 -3.77 3.09 5.76
C LEU A 138 -5.22 3.55 5.97
N SER A 139 -6.21 2.69 5.73
CA SER A 139 -7.64 2.94 5.85
C SER A 139 -8.22 2.25 7.08
N GLU A 140 -9.00 2.94 7.90
CA GLU A 140 -9.49 2.38 9.18
C GLU A 140 -10.67 1.40 9.06
N TYR A 141 -10.97 0.90 7.85
CA TYR A 141 -12.04 -0.07 7.63
C TYR A 141 -11.48 -1.46 7.31
N SER A 142 -11.35 -2.28 8.35
CA SER A 142 -11.26 -3.73 8.20
C SER A 142 -12.25 -4.42 9.15
N THR A 143 -13.54 -4.24 8.89
CA THR A 143 -14.58 -5.13 9.44
C THR A 143 -15.66 -5.33 8.39
N HIS A 144 -15.62 -6.52 7.80
CA HIS A 144 -16.70 -7.31 7.21
C HIS A 144 -17.79 -6.60 6.41
N ASP A 145 -17.81 -7.03 5.14
CA ASP A 145 -18.92 -7.11 4.18
C ASP A 145 -18.93 -6.04 3.08
N ASP A 146 -19.17 -6.55 1.87
CA ASP A 146 -19.38 -5.85 0.60
C ASP A 146 -18.19 -5.13 -0.05
N SER A 147 -17.27 -5.92 -0.59
CA SER A 147 -17.17 -6.00 -2.06
C SER A 147 -16.10 -7.02 -2.40
N ALA A 148 -16.54 -8.16 -2.91
CA ALA A 148 -15.74 -9.03 -3.75
C ALA A 148 -15.35 -8.32 -5.06
N ASN A 149 -14.64 -7.19 -4.98
CA ASN A 149 -13.68 -6.83 -6.00
C ASN A 149 -12.50 -7.77 -5.81
N SER A 150 -12.74 -9.06 -6.11
CA SER A 150 -11.71 -9.97 -6.56
C SER A 150 -10.80 -9.14 -7.44
N LEU A 151 -9.51 -9.11 -7.11
CA LEU A 151 -8.48 -8.50 -7.92
C LEU A 151 -8.53 -9.18 -9.29
N VAL A 152 -9.43 -8.70 -10.16
CA VAL A 152 -9.56 -9.21 -11.51
C VAL A 152 -8.33 -8.71 -12.22
N ILE A 153 -7.32 -9.58 -12.23
CA ILE A 153 -6.16 -9.39 -13.08
C ILE A 153 -6.74 -9.35 -14.49
N ASP A 154 -6.60 -8.19 -15.14
CA ASP A 154 -6.90 -8.09 -16.55
C ASP A 154 -5.91 -8.98 -17.31
N GLU A 155 -6.35 -10.21 -17.59
CA GLU A 155 -5.53 -11.19 -18.32
C GLU A 155 -5.17 -10.74 -19.73
N ASN A 156 -5.82 -9.68 -20.24
CA ASN A 156 -5.57 -9.13 -21.56
C ASN A 156 -4.42 -8.11 -21.57
N ASP A 157 -4.02 -7.54 -20.44
CA ASP A 157 -2.88 -6.62 -20.33
C ASP A 157 -1.92 -7.00 -19.20
N LEU A 158 -1.05 -7.96 -19.51
CA LEU A 158 0.04 -8.43 -18.67
C LEU A 158 1.38 -7.78 -19.07
N SER A 159 1.32 -6.61 -19.71
CA SER A 159 2.50 -5.92 -20.22
C SER A 159 3.48 -5.52 -19.11
N THR A 160 4.77 -5.47 -19.46
CA THR A 160 5.82 -4.98 -18.54
C THR A 160 5.56 -3.55 -18.10
N ARG A 161 4.97 -2.72 -18.97
CA ARG A 161 4.62 -1.34 -18.65
C ARG A 161 3.57 -1.28 -17.55
N LYS A 162 2.51 -2.08 -17.64
CA LYS A 162 1.46 -2.15 -16.62
C LYS A 162 2.01 -2.68 -15.30
N LEU A 163 2.83 -3.73 -15.33
CA LEU A 163 3.50 -4.26 -14.13
C LEU A 163 4.37 -3.20 -13.45
N ASN A 164 5.17 -2.46 -14.22
CA ASN A 164 6.01 -1.38 -13.70
C ASN A 164 5.18 -0.25 -13.06
N SER A 165 3.99 0.03 -13.59
CA SER A 165 3.06 1.00 -12.99
C SER A 165 2.61 0.55 -11.60
N TYR A 166 2.16 -0.70 -11.45
CA TYR A 166 1.78 -1.24 -10.13
C TYR A 166 2.97 -1.30 -9.18
N GLN A 167 4.16 -1.64 -9.66
CA GLN A 167 5.36 -1.59 -8.82
C GLN A 167 5.72 -0.17 -8.38
N ALA A 168 5.52 0.84 -9.24
CA ALA A 168 5.73 2.24 -8.88
C ALA A 168 4.71 2.70 -7.82
N GLU A 169 3.46 2.31 -7.97
CA GLU A 169 2.40 2.53 -6.98
C GLU A 169 2.72 1.86 -5.64
N LEU A 170 3.16 0.60 -5.66
CA LEU A 170 3.58 -0.11 -4.46
C LEU A 170 4.72 0.61 -3.73
N ARG A 171 5.75 1.09 -4.48
CA ARG A 171 6.85 1.87 -3.89
C ARG A 171 6.36 3.19 -3.28
N ALA A 172 5.43 3.87 -3.95
CA ALA A 172 4.84 5.10 -3.42
C ALA A 172 4.07 4.85 -2.12
N LEU A 173 3.24 3.79 -2.07
CA LEU A 173 2.50 3.39 -0.87
C LEU A 173 3.41 2.94 0.27
N GLN A 174 4.49 2.21 -0.03
CA GLN A 174 5.50 1.84 0.97
C GLN A 174 6.19 3.08 1.56
N LYS A 175 6.51 4.06 0.71
CA LYS A 175 7.07 5.34 1.16
C LYS A 175 6.06 6.09 2.04
N GLU A 176 4.82 6.22 1.60
CA GLU A 176 3.75 6.86 2.37
C GLU A 176 3.55 6.20 3.74
N LYS A 177 3.55 4.87 3.80
CA LYS A 177 3.49 4.11 5.05
C LYS A 177 4.64 4.48 5.99
N SER A 178 5.87 4.56 5.48
CA SER A 178 7.04 4.95 6.27
C SER A 178 6.93 6.40 6.77
N ASP A 179 6.53 7.32 5.89
CA ASP A 179 6.38 8.74 6.21
C ASP A 179 5.30 8.95 7.29
N ARG A 180 4.18 8.24 7.19
CA ARG A 180 3.11 8.26 8.21
C ARG A 180 3.55 7.69 9.54
N LEU A 181 4.29 6.58 9.53
CA LEU A 181 4.81 5.99 10.77
C LEU A 181 5.75 6.97 11.49
N HIS A 182 6.64 7.63 10.75
CA HIS A 182 7.51 8.66 11.29
C HIS A 182 6.70 9.82 11.89
N LYS A 183 5.68 10.29 11.17
CA LYS A 183 4.80 11.37 11.64
C LYS A 183 3.99 10.99 12.89
N VAL A 184 3.52 9.75 12.99
CA VAL A 184 2.87 9.25 14.22
C VAL A 184 3.85 9.31 15.39
N LEU A 185 5.10 8.89 15.20
CA LEU A 185 6.12 8.94 16.24
C LEU A 185 6.40 10.38 16.69
N GLU A 186 6.54 11.32 15.75
CA GLU A 186 6.69 12.76 16.06
C GLU A 186 5.50 13.29 16.86
N TYR A 187 4.27 12.98 16.43
CA TYR A 187 3.06 13.42 17.12
C TYR A 187 2.92 12.84 18.52
N VAL A 188 3.25 11.56 18.71
CA VAL A 188 3.24 10.93 20.04
C VAL A 188 4.28 11.59 20.96
N ASN A 189 5.47 11.93 20.44
CA ASN A 189 6.48 12.66 21.19
C ASN A 189 6.01 14.07 21.57
N ASP A 190 5.36 14.79 20.65
CA ASP A 190 4.76 16.11 20.94
C ASP A 190 3.70 16.03 22.04
N VAL A 191 2.82 15.03 21.97
CA VAL A 191 1.81 14.77 23.02
C VAL A 191 2.49 14.48 24.35
N HIS A 192 3.54 13.64 24.36
CA HIS A 192 4.29 13.32 25.57
C HIS A 192 4.92 14.58 26.21
N CYS A 193 5.59 15.42 25.41
CA CYS A 193 6.17 16.68 25.89
C CYS A 193 5.11 17.65 26.44
N LEU A 194 3.99 17.83 25.72
CA LEU A 194 2.90 18.71 26.14
C LEU A 194 2.23 18.22 27.43
N CYS A 195 1.95 16.91 27.52
CA CYS A 195 1.41 16.29 28.73
C CYS A 195 2.36 16.47 29.92
N GLY A 196 3.67 16.31 29.72
CA GLY A 196 4.70 16.53 30.74
C GLY A 196 4.69 17.97 31.29
N VAL A 197 4.59 18.97 30.42
CA VAL A 197 4.53 20.40 30.84
C VAL A 197 3.22 20.72 31.57
N LEU A 198 2.09 20.21 31.07
CA LEU A 198 0.74 20.43 31.61
C LEU A 198 0.42 19.57 32.84
N GLY A 199 1.26 18.59 33.17
CA GLY A 199 0.96 17.58 34.19
C GLY A 199 -0.29 16.75 33.87
N ILE A 200 -0.58 16.53 32.59
CA ILE A 200 -1.70 15.69 32.13
C ILE A 200 -1.19 14.25 31.98
N ASP A 201 -2.05 13.29 32.29
CA ASP A 201 -1.72 11.87 32.13
C ASP A 201 -1.60 11.49 30.65
N PHE A 202 -0.37 11.17 30.23
CA PHE A 202 -0.06 10.78 28.85
C PHE A 202 -0.82 9.51 28.43
N GLY A 203 -0.89 8.51 29.30
CA GLY A 203 -1.52 7.22 29.00
C GLY A 203 -3.01 7.39 28.69
N LYS A 204 -3.74 8.13 29.54
CA LYS A 204 -5.16 8.46 29.31
C LYS A 204 -5.37 9.24 28.02
N THR A 205 -4.47 10.19 27.73
CA THR A 205 -4.57 11.05 26.54
C THR A 205 -4.40 10.25 25.25
N VAL A 206 -3.41 9.35 25.21
CA VAL A 206 -3.11 8.54 24.03
C VAL A 206 -4.07 7.36 23.87
N ASN A 207 -4.50 6.73 24.97
CA ASN A 207 -5.53 5.67 24.94
C ASN A 207 -6.88 6.17 24.43
N GLY A 208 -7.20 7.45 24.62
CA GLY A 208 -8.40 8.08 24.06
C GLY A 208 -8.35 8.26 22.54
N ILE A 209 -7.16 8.15 21.92
CA ILE A 209 -6.98 8.17 20.47
C ILE A 209 -6.99 6.73 19.93
N HIS A 210 -6.03 5.92 20.37
CA HIS A 210 -5.96 4.51 20.02
C HIS A 210 -5.05 3.77 21.01
N PRO A 211 -5.47 2.60 21.56
CA PRO A 211 -4.69 1.88 22.57
C PRO A 211 -3.31 1.41 22.06
N SER A 212 -3.16 1.15 20.75
CA SER A 212 -1.85 0.74 20.18
C SER A 212 -0.79 1.84 20.18
N LEU A 213 -1.15 3.10 20.44
CA LEU A 213 -0.19 4.20 20.56
C LEU A 213 0.49 4.25 21.94
N HIS A 214 -0.11 3.62 22.95
CA HIS A 214 0.46 3.55 24.31
C HIS A 214 1.32 2.28 24.52
N GLN A 215 1.01 1.20 23.78
CA GLN A 215 1.69 -0.08 23.87
C GLN A 215 3.03 -0.03 23.11
N ASN A 216 4.14 0.21 23.82
CA ASN A 216 5.49 0.30 23.25
C ASN A 216 6.09 -1.07 22.86
N GLY A 217 5.25 -2.01 22.42
CA GLY A 217 5.63 -3.39 22.08
C GLY A 217 5.99 -3.53 20.61
N LEU A 218 7.17 -4.10 20.34
CA LEU A 218 7.74 -4.37 19.01
C LEU A 218 6.85 -5.24 18.09
N GLU A 219 5.77 -5.82 18.62
CA GLU A 219 4.93 -6.83 17.95
C GLU A 219 3.52 -6.35 17.56
N GLN A 220 3.09 -5.16 17.97
CA GLN A 220 1.78 -4.62 17.59
C GLN A 220 1.96 -3.41 16.68
N SER A 221 1.39 -3.48 15.48
CA SER A 221 1.40 -2.40 14.51
C SER A 221 0.77 -1.14 15.12
N THR A 222 1.58 -0.10 15.31
CA THR A 222 1.09 1.25 15.58
C THR A 222 0.09 1.62 14.48
N ASN A 223 -1.10 2.08 14.88
CA ASN A 223 -2.13 2.43 13.92
C ASN A 223 -1.66 3.68 13.15
N ILE A 224 -1.58 3.58 11.82
CA ILE A 224 -1.13 4.64 10.89
C ILE A 224 -2.26 5.14 9.98
N SER A 225 -3.51 4.90 10.39
CA SER A 225 -4.71 5.35 9.70
C SER A 225 -4.78 6.88 9.62
N ASN A 226 -5.53 7.38 8.63
CA ASN A 226 -5.78 8.82 8.48
C ASN A 226 -6.40 9.43 9.76
N SER A 227 -7.41 8.77 10.30
CA SER A 227 -8.12 9.16 11.51
C SER A 227 -7.20 9.15 12.73
N THR A 228 -6.29 8.19 12.87
CA THR A 228 -5.29 8.20 13.97
C THR A 228 -4.40 9.44 13.89
N LEU A 229 -3.89 9.77 12.70
CA LEU A 229 -3.09 10.97 12.47
C LEU A 229 -3.88 12.27 12.72
N GLU A 230 -5.13 12.34 12.27
CA GLU A 230 -6.02 13.48 12.51
C GLU A 230 -6.36 13.64 13.99
N ASN A 231 -6.63 12.52 14.68
CA ASN A 231 -6.91 12.49 16.10
C ASN A 231 -5.69 12.98 16.92
N LEU A 232 -4.49 12.51 16.58
CA LEU A 232 -3.24 13.00 17.17
C LEU A 232 -3.04 14.50 16.94
N ALA A 233 -3.20 14.98 15.70
CA ALA A 233 -3.07 16.39 15.37
C ALA A 233 -4.08 17.27 16.14
N ARG A 234 -5.31 16.80 16.29
CA ARG A 234 -6.35 17.48 17.08
C ARG A 234 -5.97 17.54 18.56
N THR A 235 -5.50 16.43 19.14
CA THR A 235 -5.06 16.38 20.53
C THR A 235 -3.88 17.31 20.78
N ILE A 236 -2.88 17.34 19.89
CA ILE A 236 -1.76 18.29 19.97
C ILE A 236 -2.26 19.73 19.95
N SER A 237 -3.21 20.05 19.07
CA SER A 237 -3.80 21.39 18.96
C SER A 237 -4.53 21.78 20.24
N ASN A 238 -5.32 20.88 20.81
CA ASN A 238 -6.02 21.09 22.08
C ASN A 238 -5.04 21.29 23.25
N LEU A 239 -3.98 20.48 23.33
CA LEU A 239 -2.96 20.61 24.36
C LEU A 239 -2.16 21.92 24.23
N LYS A 240 -1.85 22.36 23.00
CA LYS A 240 -1.23 23.68 22.76
C LYS A 240 -2.16 24.82 23.21
N ALA A 241 -3.45 24.74 22.90
CA ALA A 241 -4.43 25.73 23.34
C ALA A 241 -4.55 25.77 24.88
N GLU A 242 -4.56 24.61 25.54
CA GLU A 242 -4.58 24.51 27.00
C GLU A 242 -3.30 25.10 27.63
N ARG A 243 -2.12 24.80 27.05
CA ARG A 243 -0.84 25.39 27.47
C ARG A 243 -0.89 26.91 27.41
N LYS A 244 -1.38 27.47 26.30
CA LYS A 244 -1.55 28.90 26.13
C LYS A 244 -2.49 29.50 27.16
N SER A 245 -3.65 28.87 27.37
CA SER A 245 -4.63 29.27 28.38
C SER A 245 -4.03 29.33 29.78
N ARG A 246 -3.30 28.28 30.18
CA ARG A 246 -2.64 28.19 31.50
C ARG A 246 -1.53 29.22 31.68
N ILE A 247 -0.73 29.48 30.65
CA ILE A 247 0.30 30.53 30.68
C ILE A 247 -0.36 31.90 30.88
N ASN A 248 -1.42 32.21 30.13
CA ASN A 248 -2.12 33.50 30.24
C ASN A 248 -2.70 33.69 31.65
N LYS A 249 -3.40 32.68 32.18
CA LYS A 249 -3.94 32.72 33.55
C LYS A 249 -2.85 32.92 34.60
N MET A 250 -1.70 32.25 34.44
CA MET A 250 -0.56 32.42 35.34
C MET A 250 0.02 33.84 35.27
N ARG A 251 0.13 34.41 34.06
CA ARG A 251 0.62 35.78 33.85
C ARG A 251 -0.30 36.82 34.46
N GLU A 252 -1.62 36.72 34.23
CA GLU A 252 -2.63 37.63 34.82
C GLU A 252 -2.59 37.60 36.35
N THR A 253 -2.51 36.38 36.91
CA THR A 253 -2.39 36.18 38.35
C THR A 253 -1.10 36.83 38.86
N MET A 254 0.04 36.54 38.25
CA MET A 254 1.32 37.08 38.70
C MET A 254 1.44 38.60 38.54
N GLU A 255 0.85 39.18 37.49
CA GLU A 255 0.77 40.63 37.31
C GLU A 255 0.02 41.29 38.48
N SER A 256 -1.13 40.73 38.83
CA SER A 256 -1.91 41.17 39.99
C SER A 256 -1.11 41.00 41.30
N LEU A 257 -0.25 39.97 41.43
CA LEU A 257 0.56 39.74 42.63
C LEU A 257 1.66 40.79 42.74
N CYS A 258 2.26 41.14 41.61
CA CYS A 258 3.23 42.21 41.52
C CYS A 258 2.62 43.56 41.91
N GLN A 259 1.36 43.84 41.55
CA GLN A 259 0.64 45.01 42.03
C GLN A 259 0.45 44.98 43.55
N LEU A 260 0.03 43.85 44.12
CA LEU A 260 -0.12 43.69 45.57
C LEU A 260 1.21 43.86 46.32
N TRP A 261 2.32 43.31 45.82
CA TRP A 261 3.64 43.51 46.43
C TRP A 261 4.10 44.96 46.39
N LYS A 262 3.79 45.70 45.32
CA LYS A 262 4.04 47.14 45.25
C LYS A 262 3.24 47.91 46.30
N LEU A 263 2.02 47.48 46.62
CA LEU A 263 1.18 48.09 47.66
C LEU A 263 1.62 47.71 49.09
N MET A 264 2.23 46.54 49.25
CA MET A 264 2.62 45.98 50.55
C MET A 264 4.05 46.32 51.00
N ASP A 265 4.85 46.97 50.16
CA ASP A 265 6.30 47.15 50.35
C ASP A 265 7.03 45.83 50.70
N SER A 266 6.60 44.72 50.09
CA SER A 266 7.14 43.37 50.39
C SER A 266 8.61 43.23 50.01
N THR A 267 9.40 42.59 50.87
CA THR A 267 10.86 42.41 50.73
C THR A 267 11.21 41.39 49.63
N GLU A 268 12.45 41.42 49.14
CA GLU A 268 12.92 40.53 48.06
C GLU A 268 12.90 39.05 48.48
N GLU A 269 13.14 38.76 49.76
CA GLU A 269 13.07 37.43 50.38
C GLU A 269 11.67 36.81 50.29
N GLU A 270 10.61 37.60 50.48
CA GLU A 270 9.22 37.16 50.33
C GLU A 270 8.85 36.86 48.87
N ARG A 271 9.56 37.49 47.91
CA ARG A 271 9.36 37.30 46.47
C ARG A 271 10.15 36.11 45.92
N LYS A 272 11.28 35.75 46.53
CA LYS A 272 12.17 34.65 46.08
C LYS A 272 11.44 33.30 45.94
N GLN A 273 10.44 33.02 46.77
CA GLN A 273 9.65 31.79 46.69
C GLN A 273 8.82 31.66 45.40
N PHE A 274 8.65 32.75 44.64
CA PHE A 274 7.95 32.78 43.35
C PHE A 274 8.89 32.81 42.14
N ASN A 275 10.22 32.73 42.31
CA ASN A 275 11.19 32.83 41.22
C ASN A 275 10.94 31.81 40.08
N LYS A 276 10.53 30.58 40.42
CA LYS A 276 10.17 29.54 39.43
C LYS A 276 8.91 29.88 38.62
N LEU A 277 8.04 30.73 39.15
CA LEU A 277 6.83 31.20 38.48
C LEU A 277 7.09 32.53 37.75
N MET A 278 7.99 33.37 38.27
CA MET A 278 8.48 34.57 37.59
C MET A 278 9.19 34.24 36.27
N SER A 279 9.83 33.07 36.15
CA SER A 279 10.42 32.64 34.88
C SER A 279 9.36 32.36 33.80
N VAL A 280 8.13 31.99 34.16
CA VAL A 280 6.99 31.78 33.22
C VAL A 280 6.47 33.12 32.68
N LEU A 281 6.58 34.20 33.46
CA LEU A 281 6.23 35.56 33.02
C LEU A 281 7.15 36.06 31.90
N ILE A 282 8.46 35.80 32.04
CA ILE A 282 9.50 36.34 31.15
C ILE A 282 9.68 35.46 29.91
N SER A 283 9.40 34.15 30.02
CA SER A 283 9.60 33.22 28.93
C SER A 283 8.53 33.36 27.83
N PRO A 284 8.90 33.27 26.54
CA PRO A 284 7.93 33.09 25.46
C PRO A 284 7.18 31.76 25.62
N GLU A 285 6.01 31.63 24.99
CA GLU A 285 5.12 30.46 25.15
C GLU A 285 5.87 29.14 24.92
N GLU A 286 6.71 29.10 23.89
CA GLU A 286 7.52 27.97 23.46
C GLU A 286 8.65 27.62 24.45
N GLY A 287 9.14 28.60 25.20
CA GLY A 287 10.25 28.44 26.15
C GLY A 287 9.86 27.74 27.46
N VAL A 288 8.56 27.56 27.74
CA VAL A 288 8.07 26.89 28.95
C VAL A 288 8.04 25.36 28.77
N THR A 289 9.21 24.73 28.84
CA THR A 289 9.37 23.28 28.59
C THR A 289 9.54 22.43 29.86
N SER A 290 9.59 23.06 31.03
CA SER A 290 9.83 22.35 32.28
C SER A 290 8.62 21.49 32.71
N PRO A 291 8.82 20.21 33.06
CA PRO A 291 7.73 19.32 33.46
C PRO A 291 6.97 19.85 34.68
N GLY A 292 5.64 19.74 34.62
CA GLY A 292 4.73 20.11 35.70
C GLY A 292 4.65 21.61 36.02
N VAL A 293 5.35 22.49 35.29
CA VAL A 293 5.32 23.94 35.55
C VAL A 293 3.95 24.55 35.28
N LEU A 294 3.18 23.97 34.37
CA LEU A 294 1.80 24.36 34.09
C LEU A 294 0.80 23.32 34.58
N SER A 295 1.15 22.52 35.60
CA SER A 295 0.19 21.60 36.20
C SER A 295 -0.94 22.34 36.90
N GLN A 296 -2.12 21.72 36.93
CA GLN A 296 -3.28 22.28 37.62
C GLN A 296 -2.95 22.54 39.11
N GLU A 297 -2.21 21.63 39.74
CA GLU A 297 -1.72 21.79 41.11
C GLU A 297 -0.83 23.04 41.27
N THR A 298 0.07 23.30 40.32
CA THR A 298 0.95 24.47 40.37
C THR A 298 0.17 25.78 40.20
N ILE A 299 -0.82 25.80 39.30
CA ILE A 299 -1.68 26.97 39.08
C ILE A 299 -2.57 27.21 40.30
N GLU A 300 -3.17 26.16 40.85
CA GLU A 300 -4.01 26.24 42.04
C GLU A 300 -3.22 26.69 43.25
N LYS A 301 -1.95 26.28 43.42
CA LYS A 301 -1.10 26.76 44.51
C LYS A 301 -0.94 28.27 44.51
N VAL A 302 -0.96 28.96 43.36
CA VAL A 302 -0.80 30.43 43.30
C VAL A 302 -2.04 31.19 43.80
N SER A 303 -3.23 30.61 43.65
CA SER A 303 -4.52 31.23 44.01
C SER A 303 -4.71 31.49 45.54
N PRO A 304 -4.45 30.55 46.46
CA PRO A 304 -4.58 30.78 47.90
C PRO A 304 -3.48 31.72 48.44
N PHE A 305 -2.29 31.76 47.83
CA PHE A 305 -1.30 32.79 48.17
C PHE A 305 -1.85 34.19 47.90
N PHE A 306 -2.59 34.34 46.80
CA PHE A 306 -3.34 35.56 46.51
C PHE A 306 -4.30 35.96 47.62
N ALA A 307 -5.15 35.03 48.05
CA ALA A 307 -6.13 35.26 49.11
C ALA A 307 -5.47 35.60 50.45
N LEU A 308 -4.36 34.92 50.78
CA LEU A 308 -3.60 35.18 51.99
C LEU A 308 -2.94 36.57 51.97
N PHE A 309 -2.27 36.93 50.86
CA PHE A 309 -1.65 38.24 50.71
C PHE A 309 -2.69 39.38 50.70
N TYR A 310 -3.86 39.15 50.10
CA TYR A 310 -4.97 40.10 50.13
C TYR A 310 -5.53 40.30 51.55
N SER A 311 -5.71 39.21 52.31
CA SER A 311 -6.12 39.27 53.72
C SER A 311 -5.09 40.01 54.59
N LEU A 312 -3.79 39.75 54.38
CA LEU A 312 -2.70 40.45 55.06
C LEU A 312 -2.64 41.94 54.69
N LEU A 313 -2.91 42.29 53.44
CA LEU A 313 -3.04 43.69 53.00
C LEU A 313 -4.20 44.38 53.73
N CYS A 314 -5.38 43.77 53.76
CA CYS A 314 -6.53 44.29 54.51
C CYS A 314 -6.19 44.48 56.00
N SER A 315 -5.55 43.50 56.63
CA SER A 315 -5.14 43.58 58.04
C SER A 315 -4.11 44.70 58.29
N LYS A 316 -3.08 44.85 57.44
CA LYS A 316 -2.10 45.93 57.57
C LYS A 316 -2.71 47.31 57.33
N ILE A 317 -3.63 47.46 56.38
CA ILE A 317 -4.35 48.71 56.14
C ILE A 317 -5.25 49.03 57.33
N ILE A 318 -6.03 48.06 57.83
CA ILE A 318 -6.87 48.22 59.01
C ILE A 318 -6.02 48.59 60.23
N PHE A 319 -4.88 47.93 60.44
CA PHE A 319 -3.94 48.26 61.51
C PHE A 319 -3.41 49.69 61.37
N LYS A 320 -2.97 50.10 60.17
CA LYS A 320 -2.52 51.49 59.91
C LYS A 320 -3.64 52.51 60.18
N ILE A 321 -4.87 52.23 59.75
CA ILE A 321 -6.04 53.12 59.97
C ILE A 321 -6.38 53.21 61.47
N LEU A 322 -6.39 52.08 62.18
CA LEU A 322 -6.73 52.02 63.61
C LEU A 322 -5.60 52.55 64.51
N THR A 323 -4.34 52.46 64.10
CA THR A 323 -3.19 52.99 64.87
C THR A 323 -2.81 54.43 64.53
N ALA A 324 -3.20 54.95 63.36
CA ALA A 324 -3.05 56.36 62.99
C ALA A 324 -3.61 57.36 64.04
N PRO A 325 -4.79 57.16 64.65
CA PRO A 325 -5.26 58.05 65.71
C PRO A 325 -4.42 57.96 67.00
N TYR A 326 -3.91 56.78 67.36
CA TYR A 326 -3.07 56.60 68.57
C TYR A 326 -1.68 57.24 68.43
N LEU A 327 -1.08 57.19 67.24
CA LEU A 327 0.19 57.88 66.93
C LEU A 327 0.03 59.41 66.90
N ASN A 328 -1.10 59.90 66.39
CA ASN A 328 -1.43 61.33 66.43
C ASN A 328 -1.71 61.83 67.85
N LEU A 329 -2.38 61.04 68.68
CA LEU A 329 -2.57 61.35 70.11
C LEU A 329 -1.25 61.36 70.87
N SER A 330 -0.36 60.39 70.66
CA SER A 330 0.96 60.35 71.31
C SER A 330 1.85 61.55 70.93
N ARG A 331 1.82 62.00 69.67
CA ARG A 331 2.50 63.25 69.25
C ARG A 331 1.88 64.50 69.89
N ARG A 332 0.55 64.56 70.00
CA ARG A 332 -0.16 65.67 70.64
C ARG A 332 0.09 65.77 72.14
N TRP A 333 0.24 64.63 72.82
CA TRP A 333 0.61 64.58 74.25
C TRP A 333 2.09 64.92 74.48
N LYS A 334 3.02 64.51 73.59
CA LYS A 334 4.44 64.93 73.67
C LYS A 334 4.63 66.44 73.47
N LEU A 335 3.85 67.06 72.59
CA LEU A 335 3.88 68.52 72.40
C LEU A 335 3.30 69.28 73.60
N ARG A 336 2.39 68.69 74.36
CA ARG A 336 1.73 69.31 75.53
C ARG A 336 2.49 69.09 76.85
N LEU A 337 3.56 68.30 76.86
CA LEU A 337 4.46 68.07 78.00
C LEU A 337 5.82 68.79 77.84
N SER A 338 6.00 69.55 76.76
CA SER A 338 7.18 70.40 76.51
C SER A 338 6.87 71.90 76.52
N GLU A 339 5.66 72.27 76.96
CA GLU A 339 5.30 73.59 77.50
C GLU A 339 5.21 73.46 79.03
#